data_AF-A0A510HDM9-F1
#
_entry.id   AF-A0A510HDM9-F1
#
_cell.length_a   1.000
_cell.length_b   1.000
_cell.length_c   1.000
_cell.angle_alpha   90.00
_cell.angle_beta   90.00
_cell.angle_gamma   90.00
#
_symmetry.space_group_name_H-M   'P 1'
#
loop_
_entity.id
_entity.type
_entity.pdbx_description
1 polymer ?
#
loop_
_entity_poly.entity_id
_entity_poly.type
_entity_poly.pdbx_seq_one_letter_code
_entity_poly.pdbx_strand_id
1 'polypeptide(L)'
;MKQYLYIVQSNLEKSKCKIGITNNLERRLKEYNHITGKSSEQTYSYLFTCEVANMRVIEQDMKNAFAHLREQNNREIYFFNPSLFETYVSFISAHAHFIAKVSSKPPKQKQEVKPITTPSLQERGLVRVDILNKAKKVKDDEFYTRYEDVEKELANYPLKIWQDKVVFCNCDDAIGERRDYTDSSAFALYFLRHFFRLKLKKLICTHYGSQQDLFNAGVKGYIFTKEGAHEIKHTPPNYRGGFEEKESLRILNEEADIVCTNPPFSRAIEYWQILIKSKKKFIILSSITNCVNTAFIPYFAQKKAWAGYTRVDWFLTPKRQLVRAAGHFLLIFPLKIDPILLD
;
A
#
# COMPACT_ATOMS: atom_id res chain seq x y z
N MET A 1 -32.39 14.05 -15.53
CA MET A 1 -31.23 13.98 -16.44
C MET A 1 -30.10 13.29 -15.70
N LYS A 2 -29.44 12.29 -16.31
CA LYS A 2 -28.34 11.57 -15.66
C LYS A 2 -27.13 12.49 -15.47
N GLN A 3 -26.50 12.41 -14.31
CA GLN A 3 -25.30 13.17 -13.97
C GLN A 3 -24.12 12.22 -13.84
N TYR A 4 -22.99 12.62 -14.39
CA TYR A 4 -21.78 11.81 -14.42
C TYR A 4 -20.60 12.57 -13.86
N LEU A 5 -19.74 11.83 -13.17
CA LEU A 5 -18.39 12.26 -12.82
C LEU A 5 -17.40 11.36 -13.55
N TYR A 6 -16.29 11.92 -14.01
CA TYR A 6 -15.28 11.21 -14.78
C TYR A 6 -13.86 11.61 -14.39
N ILE A 7 -12.93 10.69 -14.62
CA ILE A 7 -11.49 10.92 -14.61
C ILE A 7 -10.99 10.63 -16.02
N VAL A 8 -10.34 11.61 -16.64
CA VAL A 8 -9.81 11.54 -18.01
C VAL A 8 -8.31 11.81 -18.00
N GLN A 9 -7.58 11.18 -18.89
CA GLN A 9 -6.13 11.34 -19.03
C GLN A 9 -5.75 11.57 -20.49
N SER A 10 -4.74 12.41 -20.69
CA SER A 10 -4.09 12.60 -21.99
C SER A 10 -3.17 11.43 -22.30
N ASN A 11 -3.16 10.96 -23.55
CA ASN A 11 -2.25 9.91 -24.00
C ASN A 11 -0.78 10.36 -24.04
N LEU A 12 -0.53 11.65 -24.30
CA LEU A 12 0.80 12.27 -24.26
C LEU A 12 1.33 12.45 -22.82
N GLU A 13 0.56 13.10 -21.95
CA GLU A 13 0.94 13.40 -20.56
C GLU A 13 0.35 12.39 -19.57
N LYS A 14 0.93 11.18 -19.52
CA LYS A 14 0.45 10.10 -18.63
C LYS A 14 0.63 10.37 -17.13
N SER A 15 1.32 11.43 -16.73
CA SER A 15 1.49 11.82 -15.33
C SER A 15 0.39 12.75 -14.81
N LYS A 16 -0.58 13.10 -15.67
CA LYS A 16 -1.66 14.04 -15.33
C LYS A 16 -3.03 13.43 -15.64
N CYS A 17 -4.01 13.74 -14.80
CA CYS A 17 -5.42 13.47 -15.07
C CYS A 17 -6.30 14.69 -14.75
N LYS A 18 -7.48 14.71 -15.36
CA LYS A 18 -8.52 15.71 -15.10
C LYS A 18 -9.74 15.00 -14.54
N ILE A 19 -10.34 15.61 -13.51
CA ILE A 19 -11.58 15.14 -12.90
C ILE A 19 -12.64 16.17 -13.24
N GLY A 20 -13.76 15.72 -13.80
CA GLY A 20 -14.80 16.61 -14.28
C GLY A 20 -16.18 15.99 -14.20
N ILE A 21 -17.17 16.83 -14.48
CA ILE A 21 -18.59 16.49 -14.41
C ILE A 21 -19.27 16.73 -15.75
N THR A 22 -20.28 15.94 -16.08
CA THR A 22 -21.06 16.11 -17.31
C THR A 22 -22.42 15.42 -17.21
N ASN A 23 -23.38 15.87 -18.00
CA ASN A 23 -24.64 15.15 -18.22
C ASN A 23 -24.57 14.22 -19.45
N ASN A 24 -23.47 14.27 -20.22
CA ASN A 24 -23.26 13.46 -21.42
C ASN A 24 -21.76 13.18 -21.61
N LEU A 25 -21.34 11.93 -21.39
CA LEU A 25 -19.94 11.49 -21.49
C LEU A 25 -19.42 11.54 -22.93
N GLU A 26 -20.21 11.10 -23.91
CA GLU A 26 -19.77 11.07 -25.32
C GLU A 26 -19.48 12.46 -25.88
N ARG A 27 -20.40 13.41 -25.64
CA ARG A 27 -20.22 14.81 -26.02
C ARG A 27 -18.96 15.39 -25.38
N ARG A 28 -18.75 15.14 -24.09
CA ARG A 28 -17.63 15.70 -23.34
C ARG A 28 -16.28 15.14 -23.80
N LEU A 29 -16.20 13.86 -24.13
CA LEU A 29 -14.98 13.27 -24.68
C LEU A 29 -14.66 13.82 -26.07
N LYS A 30 -15.68 14.04 -26.92
CA LYS A 30 -15.52 14.71 -28.22
C LYS A 30 -14.96 16.12 -28.06
N GLU A 31 -15.44 16.89 -27.08
CA GLU A 31 -14.91 18.23 -26.79
C GLU A 31 -13.42 18.21 -26.44
N TYR A 32 -12.99 17.30 -25.55
CA TYR A 32 -11.57 17.16 -25.21
C TYR A 32 -10.72 16.88 -26.45
N ASN A 33 -11.17 15.97 -27.32
CA ASN A 33 -10.43 15.54 -28.49
C ASN A 33 -10.54 16.50 -29.69
N HIS A 34 -11.50 17.43 -29.68
CA HIS A 34 -11.67 18.45 -30.72
C HIS A 34 -10.81 19.70 -30.44
N ILE A 35 -10.55 20.01 -29.16
CA ILE A 35 -9.74 21.17 -28.74
C ILE A 35 -8.24 20.91 -28.97
N THR A 36 -7.79 19.66 -28.88
CA THR A 36 -6.41 19.24 -29.15
C THR A 36 -6.23 18.98 -30.65
N GLY A 37 -5.67 19.95 -31.38
CA GLY A 37 -5.54 19.89 -32.84
C GLY A 37 -4.87 18.62 -33.36
N LYS A 38 -5.57 17.92 -34.28
CA LYS A 38 -5.16 17.02 -35.39
C LYS A 38 -3.87 16.15 -35.34
N SER A 39 -3.15 16.03 -34.23
CA SER A 39 -2.13 15.00 -34.04
C SER A 39 -2.72 13.84 -33.24
N SER A 40 -2.57 12.61 -33.73
CA SER A 40 -3.03 11.36 -33.08
C SER A 40 -2.49 11.16 -31.66
N GLU A 41 -1.52 11.98 -31.23
CA GLU A 41 -0.81 11.85 -29.96
C GLU A 41 -1.44 12.62 -28.78
N GLN A 42 -2.26 13.64 -29.03
CA GLN A 42 -2.91 14.46 -27.97
C GLN A 42 -4.36 14.06 -27.66
N THR A 43 -4.67 12.77 -27.75
CA THR A 43 -6.03 12.28 -27.47
C THR A 43 -6.24 11.99 -25.98
N TYR A 44 -7.43 12.31 -25.49
CA TYR A 44 -7.90 12.00 -24.15
C TYR A 44 -8.69 10.70 -24.12
N SER A 45 -8.56 9.96 -23.03
CA SER A 45 -9.37 8.77 -22.76
C SER A 45 -9.86 8.74 -21.32
N TYR A 46 -11.08 8.22 -21.12
CA TYR A 46 -11.61 8.01 -19.78
C TYR A 46 -10.87 6.87 -19.09
N LEU A 47 -10.34 7.17 -17.90
CA LEU A 47 -9.82 6.18 -16.97
C LEU A 47 -10.92 5.63 -16.07
N PHE A 48 -11.86 6.51 -15.68
CA PHE A 48 -12.98 6.18 -14.81
C PHE A 48 -14.21 7.04 -15.14
N THR A 49 -15.39 6.44 -15.12
CA THR A 49 -16.68 7.13 -15.21
C THR A 49 -17.69 6.51 -14.25
N CYS A 50 -18.50 7.35 -13.60
CA CYS A 50 -19.59 6.90 -12.74
C CYS A 50 -20.84 7.77 -12.88
N GLU A 51 -21.99 7.16 -12.60
CA GLU A 51 -23.27 7.84 -12.42
C GLU A 51 -23.38 8.27 -10.96
N VAL A 52 -23.85 9.50 -10.74
CA VAL A 52 -23.93 10.13 -9.42
C VAL A 52 -25.25 10.87 -9.25
N ALA A 53 -25.74 10.96 -8.01
CA ALA A 53 -26.99 11.65 -7.68
C ALA A 53 -26.83 13.17 -7.75
N ASN A 54 -25.66 13.69 -7.35
CA ASN A 54 -25.33 15.11 -7.38
C ASN A 54 -23.85 15.32 -7.69
N MET A 55 -23.54 15.62 -8.96
CA MET A 55 -22.16 15.74 -9.43
C MET A 55 -21.44 16.97 -8.87
N ARG A 56 -22.16 18.07 -8.59
CA ARG A 56 -21.57 19.33 -8.09
C ARG A 56 -21.05 19.21 -6.66
N VAL A 57 -21.79 18.49 -5.80
CA VAL A 57 -21.37 18.24 -4.41
C VAL A 57 -20.08 17.41 -4.39
N ILE A 58 -20.06 16.26 -5.09
CA ILE A 58 -18.87 15.41 -5.15
C ILE A 58 -17.68 16.17 -5.74
N GLU A 59 -17.88 16.97 -6.80
CA GLU A 59 -16.82 17.78 -7.39
C GLU A 59 -16.24 18.79 -6.40
N GLN A 60 -17.09 19.45 -5.62
CA GLN A 60 -16.65 20.41 -4.61
C GLN A 60 -15.90 19.71 -3.47
N ASP A 61 -16.40 18.57 -2.99
CA ASP A 61 -15.75 17.80 -1.93
C ASP A 61 -14.40 17.23 -2.39
N MET A 62 -14.30 16.79 -3.66
CA MET A 62 -13.03 16.43 -4.29
C MET A 62 -12.06 17.61 -4.32
N LYS A 63 -12.52 18.80 -4.74
CA LYS A 63 -11.68 20.02 -4.80
C LYS A 63 -11.17 20.42 -3.41
N ASN A 64 -11.99 20.24 -2.38
CA ASN A 64 -11.63 20.54 -0.99
C ASN A 64 -10.67 19.49 -0.43
N ALA A 65 -10.97 18.20 -0.61
CA ALA A 65 -10.17 17.09 -0.12
C ALA A 65 -8.76 17.08 -0.74
N PHE A 66 -8.67 17.24 -2.05
CA PHE A 66 -7.42 17.12 -2.80
C PHE A 66 -6.83 18.49 -3.17
N ALA A 67 -7.14 19.55 -2.41
CA ALA A 67 -6.68 20.91 -2.70
C ALA A 67 -5.16 21.03 -2.87
N HIS A 68 -4.40 20.26 -2.07
CA HIS A 68 -2.94 20.20 -2.10
C HIS A 68 -2.36 19.52 -3.37
N LEU A 69 -3.18 18.77 -4.12
CA LEU A 69 -2.79 18.10 -5.36
C LEU A 69 -3.21 18.88 -6.61
N ARG A 70 -3.76 20.10 -6.45
CA ARG A 70 -4.23 20.93 -7.56
C ARG A 70 -3.10 21.81 -8.08
N GLU A 71 -2.91 21.82 -9.40
CA GLU A 71 -1.99 22.75 -10.05
C GLU A 71 -2.47 24.21 -9.89
N GLN A 72 -1.60 25.08 -9.36
CA GLN A 72 -1.94 26.46 -8.98
C GLN A 72 -2.34 27.35 -10.17
N ASN A 73 -1.76 27.09 -11.35
CA ASN A 73 -1.91 27.96 -12.52
C ASN A 73 -3.18 27.66 -13.33
N ASN A 74 -3.51 26.39 -13.57
CA ASN A 74 -4.62 26.03 -14.45
C ASN A 74 -5.89 25.58 -13.72
N ARG A 75 -5.88 25.44 -12.38
CA ARG A 75 -6.99 24.93 -11.53
C ARG A 75 -7.52 23.54 -11.91
N GLU A 76 -6.98 22.96 -12.97
CA GLU A 76 -7.24 21.66 -13.55
C GLU A 76 -5.91 20.98 -13.85
N ILE A 77 -5.43 20.15 -12.92
CA ILE A 77 -4.54 19.00 -13.14
C ILE A 77 -4.44 18.34 -11.77
N TYR A 78 -4.95 17.11 -11.67
CA TYR A 78 -4.68 16.23 -10.55
C TYR A 78 -3.47 15.39 -10.96
N PHE A 79 -2.45 15.31 -10.11
CA PHE A 79 -1.34 14.39 -10.33
C PHE A 79 -1.89 12.98 -10.54
N PHE A 80 -1.44 12.34 -11.62
CA PHE A 80 -1.76 10.95 -11.89
C PHE A 80 -0.54 10.08 -11.61
N ASN A 81 -0.69 9.23 -10.61
CA ASN A 81 -0.01 7.95 -10.54
C ASN A 81 -1.07 6.87 -10.22
N PRO A 82 -0.78 5.58 -10.44
CA PRO A 82 -1.74 4.51 -10.17
C PRO A 82 -2.30 4.55 -8.74
N SER A 83 -1.50 4.93 -7.74
CA SER A 83 -1.94 5.00 -6.34
C SER A 83 -2.93 6.13 -6.06
N LEU A 84 -2.69 7.31 -6.61
CA LEU A 84 -3.57 8.48 -6.51
C LEU A 84 -4.86 8.23 -7.27
N PHE A 85 -4.79 7.58 -8.44
CA PHE A 85 -5.98 7.19 -9.18
C PHE A 85 -6.92 6.30 -8.36
N GLU A 86 -6.38 5.23 -7.74
CA GLU A 86 -7.17 4.37 -6.86
C GLU A 86 -7.70 5.14 -5.64
N THR A 87 -6.96 6.13 -5.15
CA THR A 87 -7.42 7.01 -4.06
C THR A 87 -8.61 7.87 -4.51
N TYR A 88 -8.55 8.48 -5.71
CA TYR A 88 -9.67 9.26 -6.27
C TYR A 88 -10.90 8.38 -6.50
N VAL A 89 -10.71 7.22 -7.12
CA VAL A 89 -11.79 6.26 -7.39
C VAL A 89 -12.42 5.78 -6.08
N SER A 90 -11.60 5.46 -5.08
CA SER A 90 -12.07 5.05 -3.75
C SER A 90 -12.84 6.17 -3.05
N PHE A 91 -12.37 7.42 -3.12
CA PHE A 91 -13.08 8.58 -2.57
C PHE A 91 -14.45 8.76 -3.24
N ILE A 92 -14.49 8.76 -4.57
CA ILE A 92 -15.73 8.91 -5.34
C ILE A 92 -16.71 7.78 -5.02
N SER A 93 -16.22 6.53 -5.00
CA SER A 93 -17.05 5.35 -4.77
C SER A 93 -17.57 5.25 -3.33
N ALA A 94 -16.88 5.87 -2.38
CA ALA A 94 -17.31 5.95 -0.98
C ALA A 94 -18.30 7.10 -0.71
N HIS A 95 -18.51 8.01 -1.66
CA HIS A 95 -19.34 9.19 -1.46
C HIS A 95 -20.83 8.86 -1.41
N ALA A 96 -21.58 9.53 -0.53
CA ALA A 96 -23.03 9.34 -0.38
C ALA A 96 -23.87 9.59 -1.65
N HIS A 97 -23.33 10.28 -2.65
CA HIS A 97 -23.99 10.58 -3.91
C HIS A 97 -23.53 9.67 -5.06
N PHE A 98 -22.68 8.68 -4.78
CA PHE A 98 -22.30 7.68 -5.75
C PHE A 98 -23.46 6.72 -6.02
N ILE A 99 -23.78 6.49 -7.29
CA ILE A 99 -24.85 5.54 -7.68
C ILE A 99 -24.22 4.27 -8.22
N ALA A 100 -23.47 4.36 -9.33
CA ALA A 100 -22.91 3.19 -9.99
C ALA A 100 -21.69 3.54 -10.84
N LYS A 101 -20.77 2.58 -10.95
CA LYS A 101 -19.62 2.66 -11.87
C LYS A 101 -20.08 2.34 -13.29
N VAL A 102 -19.74 3.20 -14.25
CA VAL A 102 -20.14 3.05 -15.66
C VAL A 102 -19.01 2.42 -16.48
N SER A 103 -17.76 2.85 -16.27
CA SER A 103 -16.59 2.25 -16.91
C SER A 103 -15.32 2.51 -16.11
N SER A 104 -14.37 1.58 -16.16
CA SER A 104 -12.97 1.85 -15.83
C SER A 104 -12.05 1.13 -16.79
N LYS A 105 -11.10 1.85 -17.37
CA LYS A 105 -9.92 1.23 -17.96
C LYS A 105 -8.82 1.28 -16.90
N PRO A 106 -8.36 0.14 -16.33
CA PRO A 106 -7.23 0.16 -15.42
C PRO A 106 -5.99 0.69 -16.17
N PRO A 107 -5.06 1.37 -15.48
CA PRO A 107 -3.77 1.71 -16.08
C PRO A 107 -3.10 0.43 -16.58
N LYS A 108 -2.59 0.42 -17.83
CA LYS A 108 -1.84 -0.73 -18.37
C LYS A 108 -0.73 -1.11 -17.39
N GLN A 109 -0.82 -2.32 -16.82
CA GLN A 109 0.21 -2.88 -15.95
C GLN A 109 1.55 -2.91 -16.71
N LYS A 110 2.62 -2.43 -16.08
CA LYS A 110 3.98 -2.61 -16.60
C LYS A 110 4.32 -4.10 -16.57
N GLN A 111 5.09 -4.55 -17.56
CA GLN A 111 5.51 -5.93 -17.77
C GLN A 111 5.96 -6.61 -16.48
N GLU A 112 5.40 -7.78 -16.19
CA GLU A 112 5.91 -8.69 -15.17
C GLU A 112 7.39 -8.93 -15.41
N VAL A 113 8.21 -8.66 -14.39
CA VAL A 113 9.61 -9.04 -14.40
C VAL A 113 9.63 -10.57 -14.38
N LYS A 114 9.95 -11.18 -15.53
CA LYS A 114 10.12 -12.63 -15.61
C LYS A 114 11.14 -13.04 -14.54
N PRO A 115 10.85 -14.05 -13.71
CA PRO A 115 11.81 -14.53 -12.74
C PRO A 115 13.09 -14.92 -13.49
N ILE A 116 14.24 -14.45 -13.01
CA ILE A 116 15.52 -14.97 -13.47
C ILE A 116 15.48 -16.47 -13.16
N THR A 117 15.52 -17.30 -14.20
CA THR A 117 15.62 -18.76 -14.09
C THR A 117 16.86 -19.07 -13.27
N THR A 118 16.66 -19.32 -11.99
CA THR A 118 17.74 -19.73 -11.10
C THR A 118 17.87 -21.23 -11.29
N PRO A 119 19.05 -21.75 -11.69
CA PRO A 119 19.23 -23.17 -11.93
C PRO A 119 18.85 -23.98 -10.68
N SER A 120 18.33 -25.18 -10.90
CA SER A 120 17.83 -26.07 -9.84
C SER A 120 18.93 -26.47 -8.85
N LEU A 121 18.52 -26.98 -7.68
CA LEU A 121 19.45 -27.51 -6.66
C LEU A 121 20.43 -28.55 -7.25
N GLN A 122 19.92 -29.39 -8.15
CA GLN A 122 20.68 -30.42 -8.85
C GLN A 122 21.66 -29.81 -9.85
N GLU A 123 21.23 -28.81 -10.63
CA GLU A 123 22.09 -28.09 -11.59
C GLU A 123 23.22 -27.30 -10.92
N ARG A 124 23.04 -26.92 -9.64
CA ARG A 124 24.03 -26.14 -8.88
C ARG A 124 24.98 -26.99 -8.05
N GLY A 125 24.81 -28.32 -8.02
CA GLY A 125 25.64 -29.24 -7.22
C GLY A 125 25.56 -28.99 -5.71
N LEU A 126 24.46 -28.43 -5.20
CA LEU A 126 24.30 -28.05 -3.80
C LEU A 126 23.36 -29.01 -3.07
N VAL A 127 23.75 -29.48 -1.88
CA VAL A 127 22.91 -30.32 -1.03
C VAL A 127 21.97 -29.42 -0.20
N ARG A 128 20.76 -29.91 0.13
CA ARG A 128 19.74 -29.14 0.87
C ARG A 128 20.26 -28.55 2.19
N VAL A 129 21.16 -29.27 2.86
CA VAL A 129 21.82 -28.84 4.11
C VAL A 129 22.73 -27.63 3.89
N ASP A 130 23.45 -27.57 2.77
CA ASP A 130 24.36 -26.47 2.44
C ASP A 130 23.59 -25.18 2.14
N ILE A 131 22.43 -25.29 1.50
CA ILE A 131 21.54 -24.13 1.29
C ILE A 131 20.99 -23.62 2.61
N LEU A 132 20.53 -24.51 3.51
CA LEU A 132 20.03 -24.11 4.83
C LEU A 132 21.14 -23.45 5.66
N ASN A 133 22.36 -23.96 5.60
CA ASN A 133 23.52 -23.40 6.29
C ASN A 133 23.99 -22.08 5.66
N LYS A 134 23.88 -21.92 4.34
CA LYS A 134 24.20 -20.68 3.63
C LYS A 134 23.12 -19.61 3.85
N ALA A 135 21.84 -19.98 3.86
CA ALA A 135 20.73 -19.09 4.21
C ALA A 135 20.78 -18.63 5.67
N LYS A 136 21.29 -19.45 6.59
CA LYS A 136 21.63 -19.02 7.97
C LYS A 136 22.76 -18.00 8.03
N LYS A 137 23.66 -17.96 7.04
CA LYS A 137 24.84 -17.06 7.00
C LYS A 137 24.57 -15.74 6.27
N VAL A 138 23.62 -15.70 5.34
CA VAL A 138 23.26 -14.50 4.57
C VAL A 138 22.31 -13.65 5.40
N LYS A 139 22.82 -12.54 5.96
CA LYS A 139 22.04 -11.48 6.63
C LYS A 139 21.48 -10.50 5.59
N ASP A 140 20.78 -11.00 4.58
CA ASP A 140 20.04 -10.12 3.67
C ASP A 140 18.72 -9.78 4.36
N ASP A 141 18.74 -8.75 5.21
CA ASP A 141 17.63 -8.40 6.10
C ASP A 141 16.59 -7.48 5.47
N GLU A 142 16.84 -7.01 4.23
CA GLU A 142 16.01 -6.06 3.49
C GLU A 142 15.22 -6.75 2.37
N PHE A 143 14.28 -7.62 2.76
CA PHE A 143 13.29 -8.16 1.83
C PHE A 143 12.06 -7.26 1.78
N TYR A 144 11.83 -6.61 0.65
CA TYR A 144 10.63 -5.81 0.43
C TYR A 144 9.48 -6.68 -0.07
N THR A 145 8.30 -6.44 0.50
CA THR A 145 7.07 -7.14 0.11
C THR A 145 6.54 -6.59 -1.21
N ARG A 146 5.94 -7.46 -2.04
CA ARG A 146 5.26 -7.03 -3.26
C ARG A 146 3.83 -6.58 -2.96
N TYR A 147 3.34 -5.61 -3.74
CA TYR A 147 2.00 -5.05 -3.53
C TYR A 147 0.90 -6.11 -3.71
N GLU A 148 1.03 -6.95 -4.73
CA GLU A 148 0.07 -8.01 -5.05
C GLU A 148 -0.10 -9.02 -3.92
N ASP A 149 0.98 -9.32 -3.18
CA ASP A 149 0.92 -10.26 -2.04
C ASP A 149 0.18 -9.63 -0.85
N VAL A 150 0.44 -8.34 -0.57
CA VAL A 150 -0.29 -7.57 0.46
C VAL A 150 -1.77 -7.41 0.09
N GLU A 151 -2.07 -7.04 -1.14
CA GLU A 151 -3.45 -6.87 -1.61
C GLU A 151 -4.23 -8.18 -1.54
N LYS A 152 -3.63 -9.28 -2.00
CA LYS A 152 -4.22 -10.61 -1.96
C LYS A 152 -4.55 -11.03 -0.53
N GLU A 153 -3.66 -10.77 0.43
CA GLU A 153 -3.90 -11.08 1.84
C GLU A 153 -5.02 -10.20 2.42
N LEU A 154 -4.84 -8.87 2.35
CA LEU A 154 -5.70 -7.92 3.04
C LEU A 154 -7.13 -7.87 2.49
N ALA A 155 -7.35 -8.29 1.24
CA ALA A 155 -8.67 -8.43 0.63
C ALA A 155 -9.57 -9.48 1.32
N ASN A 156 -9.01 -10.45 2.04
CA ASN A 156 -9.78 -11.49 2.73
C ASN A 156 -10.40 -11.02 4.05
N TYR A 157 -10.00 -9.85 4.55
CA TYR A 157 -10.43 -9.37 5.86
C TYR A 157 -11.71 -8.53 5.75
N PRO A 158 -12.73 -8.76 6.60
CA PRO A 158 -13.98 -8.01 6.54
C PRO A 158 -13.76 -6.50 6.70
N LEU A 159 -14.38 -5.68 5.86
CA LEU A 159 -14.22 -4.22 5.88
C LEU A 159 -14.44 -3.58 7.26
N LYS A 160 -15.34 -4.15 8.06
CA LYS A 160 -15.68 -3.67 9.41
C LYS A 160 -14.49 -3.67 10.38
N ILE A 161 -13.45 -4.47 10.16
CA ILE A 161 -12.29 -4.48 11.07
C ILE A 161 -11.47 -3.20 10.95
N TRP A 162 -11.54 -2.52 9.81
CA TRP A 162 -10.77 -1.33 9.47
C TRP A 162 -11.49 -0.02 9.80
N GLN A 163 -12.82 -0.07 9.87
CA GLN A 163 -13.65 1.12 10.06
C GLN A 163 -13.27 1.88 11.35
N ASP A 164 -13.04 3.19 11.19
CA ASP A 164 -12.67 4.13 12.25
C ASP A 164 -11.38 3.74 13.01
N LYS A 165 -10.50 2.96 12.36
CA LYS A 165 -9.22 2.52 12.93
C LYS A 165 -8.03 3.36 12.51
N VAL A 166 -7.05 3.42 13.40
CA VAL A 166 -5.69 3.89 13.15
C VAL A 166 -4.81 2.70 12.75
N VAL A 167 -4.34 2.69 11.50
CA VAL A 167 -3.41 1.68 10.99
C VAL A 167 -1.98 2.20 11.05
N PHE A 168 -1.06 1.37 11.55
CA PHE A 168 0.36 1.70 11.67
C PHE A 168 1.24 0.76 10.84
N CYS A 169 2.06 1.32 9.95
CA CYS A 169 3.03 0.59 9.10
C CYS A 169 4.44 1.06 9.41
N ASN A 170 5.22 0.31 10.20
CA ASN A 170 6.43 0.85 10.83
C ASN A 170 7.75 0.13 10.54
N CYS A 171 7.84 -0.65 9.46
CA CYS A 171 9.05 -1.41 9.15
C CYS A 171 9.52 -1.45 7.67
N ASP A 172 8.70 -1.04 6.70
CA ASP A 172 8.91 -1.45 5.29
C ASP A 172 9.07 -0.25 4.32
N ASP A 173 9.28 0.94 4.88
CA ASP A 173 9.22 2.30 4.32
C ASP A 173 7.84 2.98 4.32
N ALA A 174 7.83 4.29 4.54
CA ALA A 174 6.63 5.12 4.44
C ALA A 174 6.30 5.46 2.97
N ILE A 175 5.37 6.38 2.75
CA ILE A 175 5.01 6.87 1.42
C ILE A 175 6.08 7.85 0.91
N GLY A 176 6.75 7.48 -0.17
CA GLY A 176 7.69 8.32 -0.92
C GLY A 176 7.02 9.33 -1.84
N GLU A 177 7.82 10.12 -2.54
CA GLU A 177 7.36 11.23 -3.40
C GLU A 177 6.60 10.75 -4.64
N ARG A 178 7.05 9.65 -5.26
CA ARG A 178 6.42 9.04 -6.44
C ARG A 178 5.15 8.29 -6.08
N ARG A 179 5.03 7.86 -4.81
CA ARG A 179 3.89 7.10 -4.27
C ARG A 179 3.62 5.84 -5.08
N ASP A 180 4.68 5.16 -5.47
CA ASP A 180 4.61 3.90 -6.18
C ASP A 180 5.57 2.88 -5.55
N TYR A 181 5.62 1.68 -6.12
CA TYR A 181 6.43 0.59 -5.58
C TYR A 181 7.94 0.86 -5.63
N THR A 182 8.39 1.96 -6.26
CA THR A 182 9.82 2.30 -6.34
C THR A 182 10.33 2.96 -5.06
N ASP A 183 9.46 3.65 -4.32
CA ASP A 183 9.85 4.46 -3.17
C ASP A 183 8.87 4.38 -1.98
N SER A 184 7.93 3.44 -2.01
CA SER A 184 6.94 3.24 -0.95
C SER A 184 6.75 1.76 -0.63
N SER A 185 6.46 1.44 0.63
CA SER A 185 6.12 0.06 1.02
C SER A 185 4.81 -0.42 0.42
N ALA A 186 4.72 -1.74 0.19
CA ALA A 186 3.48 -2.37 -0.27
C ALA A 186 2.31 -2.14 0.72
N PHE A 187 2.58 -2.23 2.02
CA PHE A 187 1.60 -1.97 3.08
C PHE A 187 1.12 -0.52 3.08
N ALA A 188 2.04 0.46 3.11
CA ALA A 188 1.67 1.87 3.11
C ALA A 188 0.87 2.22 1.84
N LEU A 189 1.31 1.74 0.68
CA LEU A 189 0.60 1.93 -0.59
C LEU A 189 -0.81 1.35 -0.56
N TYR A 190 -0.99 0.13 -0.04
CA TYR A 190 -2.31 -0.49 0.06
C TYR A 190 -3.27 0.36 0.90
N PHE A 191 -2.86 0.74 2.10
CA PHE A 191 -3.72 1.52 2.99
C PHE A 191 -3.94 2.95 2.48
N LEU A 192 -2.96 3.55 1.81
CA LEU A 192 -3.13 4.85 1.15
C LEU A 192 -4.20 4.77 0.05
N ARG A 193 -4.09 3.79 -0.86
CA ARG A 193 -5.00 3.58 -1.99
C ARG A 193 -6.43 3.30 -1.55
N HIS A 194 -6.58 2.52 -0.48
CA HIS A 194 -7.88 2.09 0.01
C HIS A 194 -8.39 2.87 1.22
N PHE A 195 -7.74 3.97 1.62
CA PHE A 195 -8.03 4.72 2.84
C PHE A 195 -9.54 5.01 3.02
N PHE A 196 -10.16 5.61 2.00
CA PHE A 196 -11.59 5.96 2.01
C PHE A 196 -12.50 4.74 1.92
N ARG A 197 -12.12 3.74 1.10
CA ARG A 197 -12.87 2.48 0.94
C ARG A 197 -12.94 1.70 2.26
N LEU A 198 -11.83 1.65 2.99
CA LEU A 198 -11.71 0.99 4.29
C LEU A 198 -12.30 1.81 5.43
N LYS A 199 -12.66 3.08 5.19
CA LYS A 199 -13.13 4.04 6.20
C LYS A 199 -12.15 4.15 7.36
N LEU A 200 -10.85 4.25 7.05
CA LEU A 200 -9.82 4.43 8.06
C LEU A 200 -9.96 5.81 8.72
N LYS A 201 -9.71 5.86 10.03
CA LYS A 201 -9.59 7.12 10.77
C LYS A 201 -8.25 7.79 10.44
N LYS A 202 -7.17 7.01 10.51
CA LYS A 202 -5.80 7.51 10.35
C LYS A 202 -4.89 6.40 9.82
N LEU A 203 -3.94 6.76 8.96
CA LEU A 203 -2.83 5.91 8.55
C LEU A 203 -1.53 6.58 8.99
N ILE A 204 -0.69 5.87 9.72
CA ILE A 204 0.64 6.32 10.12
C ILE A 204 1.68 5.37 9.54
N CYS A 205 2.72 5.90 8.92
CA CYS A 205 3.83 5.11 8.39
C CYS A 205 5.17 5.71 8.80
N THR A 206 6.14 4.87 9.15
CA THR A 206 7.51 5.32 9.47
C THR A 206 8.47 4.88 8.39
N HIS A 207 9.40 5.76 8.05
CA HIS A 207 10.48 5.47 7.13
C HIS A 207 11.79 5.41 7.91
N TYR A 208 12.53 4.33 7.71
CA TYR A 208 13.86 4.17 8.26
C TYR A 208 14.85 4.91 7.36
N GLY A 209 15.53 5.92 7.91
CA GLY A 209 16.62 6.56 7.18
C GLY A 209 17.75 5.54 6.97
N SER A 210 18.34 5.47 5.77
CA SER A 210 19.45 4.56 5.50
C SER A 210 20.76 5.34 5.30
N GLN A 211 21.91 4.64 5.34
CA GLN A 211 23.18 5.24 4.94
C GLN A 211 23.25 5.56 3.43
N GLN A 212 22.36 5.08 2.57
CA GLN A 212 22.39 5.48 1.16
C GLN A 212 21.85 6.90 0.92
N ASP A 213 21.23 7.52 1.94
CA ASP A 213 20.80 8.92 1.94
C ASP A 213 21.95 9.91 2.26
N LEU A 214 23.19 9.42 2.32
CA LEU A 214 24.37 10.06 2.93
C LEU A 214 24.89 11.34 2.25
N PHE A 215 24.33 11.78 1.13
CA PHE A 215 24.96 12.89 0.42
C PHE A 215 24.84 14.25 1.10
N ASN A 216 23.99 14.49 2.13
CA ASN A 216 23.99 15.82 2.80
C ASN A 216 23.42 16.00 4.24
N ALA A 217 22.88 15.02 4.99
CA ALA A 217 22.18 15.37 6.25
C ALA A 217 22.15 14.38 7.43
N GLY A 218 22.86 13.25 7.35
CA GLY A 218 22.78 12.17 8.35
C GLY A 218 21.51 11.31 8.23
N VAL A 219 21.50 10.16 8.90
CA VAL A 219 20.39 9.19 8.87
C VAL A 219 19.16 9.79 9.57
N LYS A 220 18.17 10.27 8.81
CA LYS A 220 16.94 10.87 9.34
C LYS A 220 15.72 10.09 8.87
N GLY A 221 15.04 9.45 9.81
CA GLY A 221 13.72 8.87 9.56
C GLY A 221 12.64 9.93 9.55
N TYR A 222 11.50 9.60 8.97
CA TYR A 222 10.32 10.47 8.99
C TYR A 222 9.05 9.67 9.21
N ILE A 223 7.99 10.39 9.59
CA ILE A 223 6.66 9.86 9.85
C ILE A 223 5.72 10.49 8.84
N PHE A 224 5.03 9.65 8.07
CA PHE A 224 3.93 10.04 7.22
C PHE A 224 2.62 9.76 7.95
N THR A 225 1.73 10.74 8.03
CA THR A 225 0.39 10.59 8.61
C THR A 225 -0.66 11.05 7.61
N LYS A 226 -1.73 10.25 7.47
CA LYS A 226 -2.92 10.61 6.70
C LYS A 226 -4.16 10.55 7.57
N GLU A 227 -4.92 11.65 7.59
CA GLU A 227 -6.20 11.80 8.27
C GLU A 227 -7.23 12.39 7.31
N GLY A 228 -8.15 11.55 6.83
CA GLY A 228 -9.02 11.90 5.72
C GLY A 228 -8.19 12.26 4.48
N ALA A 229 -8.37 13.49 4.01
CA ALA A 229 -7.63 14.01 2.86
C ALA A 229 -6.35 14.76 3.23
N HIS A 230 -6.13 15.05 4.52
CA HIS A 230 -4.92 15.70 5.00
C HIS A 230 -3.77 14.71 5.12
N GLU A 231 -2.60 15.13 4.68
CA GLU A 231 -1.38 14.35 4.72
C GLU A 231 -0.24 15.21 5.28
N ILE A 232 0.48 14.66 6.25
CA ILE A 232 1.52 15.36 7.00
C ILE A 232 2.76 14.50 7.00
N LYS A 233 3.90 15.10 6.64
CA LYS A 233 5.22 14.52 6.79
C LYS A 233 5.94 15.25 7.92
N HIS A 234 6.34 14.50 8.94
CA HIS A 234 7.04 15.02 10.11
C HIS A 234 8.38 14.30 10.27
N THR A 235 9.44 15.05 10.53
CA THR A 235 10.80 14.53 10.76
C THR A 235 11.21 14.89 12.19
N PRO A 236 10.89 14.06 13.19
CA PRO A 236 11.25 14.35 14.56
C PRO A 236 12.78 14.47 14.73
N PRO A 237 13.26 15.36 15.60
CA PRO A 237 14.68 15.43 15.94
C PRO A 237 15.19 14.09 16.47
N ASN A 238 16.37 13.67 16.00
CA ASN A 238 17.05 12.42 16.41
C ASN A 238 16.26 11.12 16.14
N TYR A 239 15.23 11.16 15.30
CA TYR A 239 14.48 9.97 14.91
C TYR A 239 15.07 9.33 13.65
N ARG A 240 15.32 8.02 13.68
CA ARG A 240 15.88 7.27 12.55
C ARG A 240 14.87 6.38 11.85
N GLY A 241 13.68 6.19 12.43
CA GLY A 241 12.60 5.37 11.86
C GLY A 241 12.53 3.94 12.39
N GLY A 242 13.39 3.56 13.34
CA GLY A 242 13.40 2.24 13.96
C GLY A 242 12.12 1.97 14.75
N PHE A 243 11.61 0.75 14.69
CA PHE A 243 10.36 0.37 15.37
C PHE A 243 10.48 0.42 16.90
N GLU A 244 11.70 0.29 17.41
CA GLU A 244 12.06 0.32 18.83
C GLU A 244 12.24 1.73 19.39
N GLU A 245 12.32 2.75 18.52
CA GLU A 245 12.56 4.12 18.94
C GLU A 245 11.37 4.70 19.70
N LYS A 246 11.65 5.63 20.61
CA LYS A 246 10.65 6.25 21.50
C LYS A 246 9.41 6.73 20.75
N GLU A 247 9.59 7.36 19.59
CA GLU A 247 8.49 7.89 18.80
C GLU A 247 7.66 6.79 18.13
N SER A 248 8.30 5.74 17.60
CA SER A 248 7.59 4.56 17.06
C SER A 248 6.80 3.84 18.14
N LEU A 249 7.38 3.70 19.35
CA LEU A 249 6.70 3.11 20.50
C LEU A 249 5.56 3.99 21.02
N ARG A 250 5.70 5.31 21.01
CA ARG A 250 4.62 6.25 21.36
C ARG A 250 3.43 6.04 20.42
N ILE A 251 3.67 6.07 19.12
CA ILE A 251 2.62 5.84 18.10
C ILE A 251 1.97 4.47 18.29
N LEU A 252 2.77 3.41 18.46
CA LEU A 252 2.28 2.06 18.67
C LEU A 252 1.34 1.98 19.88
N ASN A 253 1.75 2.53 21.02
CA ASN A 253 1.02 2.35 22.27
C ASN A 253 -0.17 3.31 22.39
N GLU A 254 -0.02 4.56 21.96
CA GLU A 254 -0.97 5.63 22.22
C GLU A 254 -1.95 5.86 21.05
N GLU A 255 -1.52 5.65 19.80
CA GLU A 255 -2.33 6.02 18.62
C GLU A 255 -2.84 4.81 17.83
N ALA A 256 -2.02 3.77 17.65
CA ALA A 256 -2.36 2.66 16.78
C ALA A 256 -3.48 1.78 17.33
N ASP A 257 -4.39 1.35 16.46
CA ASP A 257 -5.36 0.30 16.74
C ASP A 257 -4.91 -1.05 16.15
N ILE A 258 -4.35 -1.00 14.93
CA ILE A 258 -3.91 -2.16 14.16
C ILE A 258 -2.55 -1.88 13.53
N VAL A 259 -1.61 -2.81 13.68
CA VAL A 259 -0.30 -2.74 13.03
C VAL A 259 -0.27 -3.66 11.82
N CYS A 260 0.12 -3.14 10.66
CA CYS A 260 0.22 -3.92 9.43
C CYS A 260 1.54 -3.62 8.72
N THR A 261 2.49 -4.58 8.71
CA THR A 261 3.82 -4.34 8.16
C THR A 261 4.59 -5.64 7.89
N ASN A 262 5.75 -5.51 7.26
CA ASN A 262 6.75 -6.56 7.11
C ASN A 262 7.99 -6.19 7.94
N PRO A 263 8.14 -6.71 9.17
CA PRO A 263 9.34 -6.47 9.98
C PRO A 263 10.60 -7.12 9.38
N PRO A 264 11.79 -6.59 9.69
CA PRO A 264 13.05 -7.24 9.34
C PRO A 264 13.10 -8.66 9.90
N PHE A 265 13.36 -9.66 9.05
CA PHE A 265 13.28 -11.06 9.46
C PHE A 265 14.27 -11.40 10.59
N SER A 266 15.46 -10.78 10.59
CA SER A 266 16.46 -10.94 11.66
C SER A 266 16.01 -10.40 13.02
N ARG A 267 15.13 -9.39 13.02
CA ARG A 267 14.59 -8.75 14.24
C ARG A 267 13.15 -9.15 14.53
N ALA A 268 12.62 -10.19 13.88
CA ALA A 268 11.23 -10.61 14.01
C ALA A 268 10.84 -10.98 15.45
N ILE A 269 11.74 -11.59 16.24
CA ILE A 269 11.48 -11.95 17.64
C ILE A 269 11.34 -10.70 18.51
N GLU A 270 12.26 -9.74 18.35
CA GLU A 270 12.24 -8.47 19.09
C GLU A 270 10.96 -7.69 18.77
N TYR A 271 10.65 -7.57 17.47
CA TYR A 271 9.45 -6.90 17.01
C TYR A 271 8.17 -7.59 17.50
N TRP A 272 8.12 -8.92 17.46
CA TRP A 272 7.02 -9.72 18.00
C TRP A 272 6.78 -9.43 19.49
N GLN A 273 7.84 -9.39 20.30
CA GLN A 273 7.71 -9.09 21.73
C GLN A 273 7.15 -7.69 21.98
N ILE A 274 7.58 -6.69 21.20
CA ILE A 274 7.04 -5.33 21.26
C ILE A 274 5.54 -5.34 20.93
N LEU A 275 5.14 -6.01 19.85
CA LEU A 275 3.73 -6.09 19.45
C LEU A 275 2.87 -6.79 20.49
N ILE A 276 3.30 -7.94 21.02
CA ILE A 276 2.56 -8.64 22.07
C ILE A 276 2.41 -7.78 23.32
N LYS A 277 3.49 -7.09 23.75
CA LYS A 277 3.45 -6.20 24.92
C LYS A 277 2.48 -5.05 24.72
N SER A 278 2.38 -4.52 23.50
CA SER A 278 1.47 -3.41 23.17
C SER A 278 -0.01 -3.80 23.24
N LYS A 279 -0.33 -5.11 23.17
CA LYS A 279 -1.70 -5.66 23.08
C LYS A 279 -2.51 -5.13 21.88
N LYS A 280 -1.86 -4.47 20.91
CA LYS A 280 -2.50 -3.99 19.69
C LYS A 280 -2.73 -5.15 18.74
N LYS A 281 -3.81 -5.08 17.95
CA LYS A 281 -4.03 -6.04 16.87
C LYS A 281 -2.93 -5.85 15.83
N PHE A 282 -2.55 -6.94 15.15
CA PHE A 282 -1.61 -6.82 14.06
C PHE A 282 -1.82 -7.89 13.00
N ILE A 283 -1.35 -7.59 11.78
CA ILE A 283 -1.16 -8.50 10.66
C ILE A 283 0.26 -8.24 10.15
N ILE A 284 1.19 -9.16 10.38
CA ILE A 284 2.59 -8.96 9.99
C ILE A 284 3.04 -10.05 9.04
N LEU A 285 3.85 -9.70 8.05
CA LEU A 285 4.54 -10.70 7.25
C LEU A 285 5.77 -11.20 8.02
N SER A 286 5.95 -12.51 8.11
CA SER A 286 7.11 -13.07 8.80
C SER A 286 7.61 -14.32 8.08
N SER A 287 8.87 -14.68 8.30
CA SER A 287 9.38 -15.99 7.87
C SER A 287 8.50 -17.10 8.45
N ILE A 288 8.10 -18.07 7.63
CA ILE A 288 7.28 -19.20 8.07
C ILE A 288 7.96 -20.01 9.19
N THR A 289 9.29 -19.98 9.26
CA THR A 289 10.06 -20.65 10.31
C THR A 289 9.85 -20.01 11.68
N ASN A 290 9.39 -18.77 11.76
CA ASN A 290 9.14 -18.10 13.03
C ASN A 290 7.97 -18.75 13.78
N CYS A 291 6.98 -19.35 13.10
CA CYS A 291 5.85 -20.02 13.77
C CYS A 291 6.27 -21.14 14.74
N VAL A 292 7.41 -21.79 14.49
CA VAL A 292 7.96 -22.88 15.31
C VAL A 292 9.10 -22.43 16.23
N ASN A 293 9.44 -21.14 16.22
CA ASN A 293 10.41 -20.56 17.14
C ASN A 293 9.84 -20.50 18.57
N THR A 294 10.68 -20.70 19.58
CA THR A 294 10.30 -20.68 21.00
C THR A 294 9.59 -19.40 21.45
N ALA A 295 9.87 -18.26 20.81
CA ALA A 295 9.19 -17.00 21.10
C ALA A 295 7.72 -16.95 20.59
N PHE A 296 7.42 -17.68 19.51
CA PHE A 296 6.15 -17.61 18.79
C PHE A 296 5.26 -18.82 19.09
N ILE A 297 5.84 -20.04 19.12
CA ILE A 297 5.10 -21.30 19.25
C ILE A 297 4.14 -21.33 20.44
N PRO A 298 4.41 -20.72 21.62
CA PRO A 298 3.44 -20.72 22.71
C PRO A 298 2.14 -19.99 22.35
N TYR A 299 2.19 -18.94 21.52
CA TYR A 299 1.01 -18.19 21.10
C TYR A 299 0.17 -18.99 20.11
N PHE A 300 0.79 -19.71 19.18
CA PHE A 300 0.08 -20.60 18.27
C PHE A 300 -0.52 -21.80 19.01
N ALA A 301 0.26 -22.46 19.88
CA ALA A 301 -0.21 -23.59 20.68
C ALA A 301 -1.38 -23.23 21.60
N GLN A 302 -1.38 -22.01 22.14
CA GLN A 302 -2.46 -21.50 23.00
C GLN A 302 -3.60 -20.83 22.23
N LYS A 303 -3.62 -20.90 20.89
CA LYS A 303 -4.62 -20.25 20.03
C LYS A 303 -4.77 -18.73 20.32
N LYS A 304 -3.64 -18.06 20.54
CA LYS A 304 -3.51 -16.61 20.72
C LYS A 304 -2.94 -15.90 19.49
N ALA A 305 -2.45 -16.67 18.51
CA ALA A 305 -2.00 -16.20 17.22
C ALA A 305 -2.43 -17.19 16.13
N TRP A 306 -2.61 -16.67 14.92
CA TRP A 306 -3.10 -17.42 13.76
C TRP A 306 -2.26 -17.10 12.53
N ALA A 307 -2.20 -18.06 11.62
CA ALA A 307 -1.74 -17.84 10.25
C ALA A 307 -2.81 -17.05 9.48
N GLY A 308 -2.37 -16.12 8.64
CA GLY A 308 -3.19 -15.42 7.67
C GLY A 308 -3.58 -16.31 6.49
N TYR A 309 -4.29 -15.73 5.53
CA TYR A 309 -4.92 -16.47 4.44
C TYR A 309 -3.95 -16.92 3.35
N THR A 310 -2.84 -16.20 3.18
CA THR A 310 -1.92 -16.38 2.05
C THR A 310 -0.48 -16.57 2.49
N ARG A 311 0.25 -17.31 1.65
CA ARG A 311 1.70 -17.51 1.73
C ARG A 311 2.39 -16.58 0.72
N VAL A 312 3.58 -16.08 1.08
CA VAL A 312 4.45 -15.28 0.22
C VAL A 312 5.73 -16.05 -0.06
N ASP A 313 6.01 -16.36 -1.33
CA ASP A 313 7.22 -17.09 -1.75
C ASP A 313 8.25 -16.19 -2.45
N TRP A 314 7.87 -14.96 -2.82
CA TRP A 314 8.68 -14.05 -3.61
C TRP A 314 8.75 -12.67 -2.96
N PHE A 315 9.97 -12.17 -2.84
CA PHE A 315 10.29 -10.87 -2.25
C PHE A 315 11.19 -10.08 -3.19
N LEU A 316 11.34 -8.79 -2.93
CA LEU A 316 12.25 -7.91 -3.66
C LEU A 316 13.46 -7.57 -2.80
N THR A 317 14.66 -7.59 -3.39
CA THR A 317 15.86 -7.04 -2.76
C THR A 317 15.84 -5.50 -2.78
N PRO A 318 16.79 -4.81 -2.11
CA PRO A 318 16.94 -3.35 -2.24
C PRO A 318 17.17 -2.89 -3.69
N LYS A 319 17.78 -3.76 -4.51
CA LYS A 319 17.95 -3.55 -5.96
C LYS A 319 16.71 -3.90 -6.78
N ARG A 320 15.56 -4.16 -6.14
CA ARG A 320 14.28 -4.55 -6.75
C ARG A 320 14.36 -5.83 -7.60
N GLN A 321 15.23 -6.75 -7.24
CA GLN A 321 15.33 -8.06 -7.89
C GLN A 321 14.48 -9.08 -7.14
N LEU A 322 13.78 -9.95 -7.88
CA LEU A 322 13.00 -11.03 -7.29
C LEU A 322 13.93 -12.06 -6.63
N VAL A 323 13.63 -12.38 -5.39
CA VAL A 323 14.29 -13.42 -4.60
C VAL A 323 13.24 -14.31 -3.96
N ARG A 324 13.60 -15.58 -3.78
CA ARG A 324 12.71 -16.56 -3.17
C ARG A 324 12.98 -16.65 -1.67
N ALA A 325 11.95 -16.43 -0.86
CA ALA A 325 11.96 -16.65 0.58
C ALA A 325 10.56 -17.11 1.02
N ALA A 326 10.46 -17.87 2.11
CA ALA A 326 9.19 -18.42 2.57
C ALA A 326 8.60 -17.56 3.70
N GLY A 327 7.67 -16.68 3.35
CA GLY A 327 6.91 -15.86 4.28
C GLY A 327 5.47 -16.32 4.45
N HIS A 328 4.88 -16.01 5.60
CA HIS A 328 3.45 -16.16 5.88
C HIS A 328 2.97 -15.00 6.74
N PHE A 329 1.73 -14.56 6.54
CA PHE A 329 1.14 -13.52 7.39
C PHE A 329 0.76 -14.09 8.76
N LEU A 330 1.04 -13.36 9.84
CA LEU A 330 0.74 -13.74 11.21
C LEU A 330 -0.16 -12.68 11.85
N LEU A 331 -1.15 -13.09 12.64
CA LEU A 331 -2.08 -12.18 13.31
C LEU A 331 -2.52 -12.68 14.69
N ILE A 332 -3.08 -11.79 15.53
CA ILE A 332 -3.52 -12.10 16.91
C ILE A 332 -5.02 -11.89 17.17
N PHE A 333 -5.83 -11.88 16.13
CA PHE A 333 -7.28 -11.93 16.29
C PHE A 333 -7.84 -13.12 15.52
N PRO A 334 -8.86 -13.80 16.05
CA PRO A 334 -9.38 -14.99 15.39
C PRO A 334 -10.01 -14.61 14.05
N LEU A 335 -9.62 -15.33 13.01
CA LEU A 335 -10.34 -15.33 11.75
C LEU A 335 -11.63 -16.11 11.98
N LYS A 336 -12.79 -15.54 11.60
CA LYS A 336 -13.95 -16.38 11.32
C LYS A 336 -13.64 -17.09 10.01
N ILE A 337 -13.04 -18.27 10.11
CA ILE A 337 -12.84 -19.15 8.96
C ILE A 337 -14.23 -19.66 8.60
N ASP A 338 -14.74 -19.29 7.42
CA ASP A 338 -15.91 -19.98 6.88
C ASP A 338 -15.51 -21.45 6.69
N PRO A 339 -16.26 -22.43 7.21
CA PRO A 339 -15.86 -23.85 7.22
C PRO A 339 -15.56 -24.48 5.86
N ILE A 340 -15.85 -23.77 4.75
CA ILE A 340 -15.83 -24.28 3.38
C ILE A 340 -14.38 -24.39 2.81
N LEU A 341 -13.37 -23.88 3.50
CA LEU A 341 -11.95 -23.94 3.05
C LEU A 341 -11.11 -25.00 3.76
N LEU A 342 -11.73 -25.94 4.48
CA LEU A 342 -11.05 -27.02 5.21
C LEU A 342 -11.28 -28.42 4.65
N ASP A 343 -11.89 -28.56 3.47
CA ASP A 343 -12.05 -29.85 2.76
C ASP A 343 -11.12 -29.97 1.55
#